data_AF-A0A8H8RNW7-F1
#
_entry.id   AF-A0A8H8RNW7-F1
#
_cell.length_a   1.000
_cell.length_b   1.000
_cell.length_c   1.000
_cell.angle_alpha   90.00
_cell.angle_beta   90.00
_cell.angle_gamma   90.00
#
_symmetry.space_group_name_H-M   'P 1'
#
loop_
_entity.id
_entity.type
_entity.pdbx_description
1 polymer ?
#
loop_
_entity_poly.entity_id
_entity_poly.type
_entity_poly.pdbx_seq_one_letter_code
_entity_poly.pdbx_strand_id
1 'polypeptide(L)'
;MSTTSAIPTPTPTQPIFSSTYPPTRATHDLSTLLKPKGKWSLIANGKGIERRVRFKGFKKCWEFMDTVASECVLQKHHPEWSNVYNTTFIRWTTHSPPGLSEKDVLMARFCDEVAGRCGEVEDVGDESEVGRDLVDRVGVEAGDCCVPKKGT
;
A
#
# COMPACT_ATOMS: atom_id res chain seq x y z
N MET A 1 26.65 -12.11 29.99
CA MET A 1 26.87 -12.10 28.53
C MET A 1 25.50 -12.01 27.88
N SER A 2 25.10 -10.80 27.47
CA SER A 2 23.77 -10.57 26.89
C SER A 2 23.81 -10.91 25.40
N THR A 3 23.13 -11.98 25.02
CA THR A 3 22.91 -12.35 23.63
C THR A 3 21.84 -11.44 23.04
N THR A 4 22.26 -10.41 22.31
CA THR A 4 21.38 -9.64 21.42
C THR A 4 20.90 -10.59 20.33
N SER A 5 19.64 -11.03 20.42
CA SER A 5 18.98 -11.80 19.37
C SER A 5 18.73 -10.85 18.20
N ALA A 6 19.50 -10.99 17.13
CA ALA A 6 19.24 -10.29 15.88
C ALA A 6 17.89 -10.77 15.34
N ILE A 7 16.93 -9.85 15.22
CA ILE A 7 15.66 -10.12 14.55
C ILE A 7 15.99 -10.50 13.10
N PRO A 8 15.57 -11.68 12.60
CA PRO A 8 15.85 -12.06 11.22
C PRO A 8 15.13 -11.09 10.29
N THR A 9 15.89 -10.37 9.46
CA THR A 9 15.35 -9.58 8.36
C THR A 9 14.55 -10.52 7.46
N PRO A 10 13.23 -10.33 7.28
CA PRO A 10 12.46 -11.21 6.42
C PRO A 10 13.03 -11.09 5.00
N THR A 11 13.45 -12.23 4.43
CA THR A 11 13.81 -12.35 3.03
C THR A 11 12.68 -11.75 2.18
N PRO A 12 12.95 -10.85 1.22
CA PRO A 12 11.89 -10.35 0.37
C PRO A 12 11.27 -11.53 -0.41
N THR A 13 10.01 -11.81 -0.11
CA THR A 13 9.15 -12.70 -0.89
C THR A 13 9.17 -12.22 -2.35
N GLN A 14 9.04 -13.13 -3.32
CA GLN A 14 8.92 -12.73 -4.72
C GLN A 14 7.50 -12.18 -5.00
N PRO A 15 7.34 -11.17 -5.87
CA PRO A 15 6.02 -10.67 -6.22
C PRO A 15 5.19 -11.76 -6.94
N ILE A 16 3.92 -11.86 -6.57
CA ILE A 16 2.93 -12.73 -7.19
C ILE A 16 1.93 -11.84 -7.93
N PHE A 17 1.87 -11.99 -9.24
CA PHE A 17 1.03 -11.19 -10.11
C PHE A 17 -0.34 -11.82 -10.32
N SER A 18 -1.36 -10.97 -10.43
CA SER A 18 -2.68 -11.35 -10.93
C SER A 18 -2.54 -11.92 -12.34
N SER A 19 -3.39 -12.89 -12.70
CA SER A 19 -3.38 -13.51 -14.04
C SER A 19 -3.59 -12.51 -15.19
N THR A 20 -4.12 -11.32 -14.87
CA THR A 20 -4.33 -10.23 -15.83
C THR A 20 -3.09 -9.36 -16.05
N TYR A 21 -1.99 -9.57 -15.31
CA TYR A 21 -0.82 -8.70 -15.33
C TYR A 21 0.46 -9.45 -15.76
N PRO A 22 0.96 -9.24 -16.99
CA PRO A 22 2.14 -9.94 -17.50
C PRO A 22 3.40 -9.70 -16.64
N PRO A 23 4.11 -10.75 -16.18
CA PRO A 23 5.23 -10.61 -15.24
C PRO A 23 6.40 -9.74 -15.70
N THR A 24 6.68 -9.72 -17.01
CA THR A 24 7.79 -8.93 -17.57
C THR A 24 7.56 -7.43 -17.42
N ARG A 25 6.35 -6.96 -17.74
CA ARG A 25 5.92 -5.56 -17.53
C ARG A 25 5.85 -5.25 -16.03
N ALA A 26 5.24 -6.16 -15.28
CA ALA A 26 4.99 -5.96 -13.86
C ALA A 26 6.26 -5.81 -13.02
N THR A 27 7.30 -6.59 -13.34
CA THR A 27 8.59 -6.50 -12.65
C THR A 27 9.27 -5.16 -12.89
N HIS A 28 9.25 -4.67 -14.14
CA HIS A 28 9.82 -3.38 -14.49
C HIS A 28 9.11 -2.25 -13.73
N ASP A 29 7.77 -2.25 -13.77
CA ASP A 29 6.96 -1.22 -13.12
C ASP A 29 7.15 -1.18 -11.60
N LEU A 30 7.16 -2.34 -10.93
CA LEU A 30 7.38 -2.43 -9.48
C LEU A 30 8.78 -2.02 -9.04
N SER A 31 9.80 -2.25 -9.87
CA SER A 31 11.20 -1.97 -9.50
C SER A 31 11.46 -0.49 -9.17
N THR A 32 10.62 0.40 -9.68
CA THR A 32 10.67 1.86 -9.40
C THR A 32 10.00 2.25 -8.09
N LEU A 33 9.03 1.46 -7.63
CA LEU A 33 8.24 1.71 -6.43
C LEU A 33 8.88 1.09 -5.18
N LEU A 34 9.49 -0.08 -5.32
CA LEU A 34 10.01 -0.85 -4.20
C LEU A 34 11.32 -0.28 -3.65
N LYS A 35 11.48 -0.35 -2.32
CA LYS A 35 12.76 -0.08 -1.64
C LYS A 35 13.85 -1.02 -2.19
N PRO A 36 15.11 -0.53 -2.33
CA PRO A 36 15.61 0.76 -1.88
C PRO A 36 15.43 1.93 -2.88
N LYS A 37 14.88 1.69 -4.09
CA LYS A 37 14.76 2.74 -5.13
C LYS A 37 13.54 3.64 -4.94
N GLY A 38 12.45 3.06 -4.47
CA GLY A 38 11.23 3.79 -4.12
C GLY A 38 10.94 3.70 -2.62
N LYS A 39 9.66 3.92 -2.27
CA LYS A 39 9.20 4.04 -0.89
C LYS A 39 8.27 2.91 -0.43
N TRP A 40 7.91 2.00 -1.34
CA TRP A 40 7.00 0.88 -1.07
C TRP A 40 7.76 -0.39 -0.66
N SER A 41 7.09 -1.25 0.08
CA SER A 41 7.56 -2.59 0.45
C SER A 41 6.60 -3.64 -0.11
N LEU A 42 7.13 -4.79 -0.50
CA LEU A 42 6.29 -5.94 -0.85
C LEU A 42 5.74 -6.57 0.45
N ILE A 43 4.46 -6.95 0.45
CA ILE A 43 3.86 -7.64 1.60
C ILE A 43 4.34 -9.09 1.68
N ALA A 44 4.26 -9.69 2.87
CA ALA A 44 4.84 -11.01 3.15
C ALA A 44 4.37 -12.13 2.21
N ASN A 45 3.10 -12.10 1.77
CA ASN A 45 2.54 -13.09 0.85
C ASN A 45 2.82 -12.82 -0.64
N GLY A 46 3.52 -11.72 -0.96
CA GLY A 46 3.91 -11.33 -2.32
C GLY A 46 2.80 -10.76 -3.20
N LYS A 47 1.55 -10.70 -2.73
CA LYS A 47 0.38 -10.33 -3.56
C LYS A 47 0.00 -8.85 -3.53
N GLY A 48 0.78 -8.02 -2.86
CA GLY A 48 0.50 -6.61 -2.68
C GLY A 48 1.74 -5.82 -2.31
N ILE A 49 1.59 -4.50 -2.29
CA ILE A 49 2.61 -3.55 -1.84
C ILE A 49 2.04 -2.63 -0.78
N GLU A 50 2.87 -2.24 0.18
CA GLU A 50 2.45 -1.39 1.29
C GLU A 50 3.45 -0.26 1.56
N ARG A 51 2.93 0.83 2.11
CA ARG A 51 3.71 2.01 2.46
C ARG A 51 3.05 2.75 3.62
N ARG A 52 3.88 3.37 4.45
CA ARG A 52 3.47 4.38 5.43
C ARG A 52 3.76 5.76 4.87
N VAL A 53 2.80 6.68 4.99
CA VAL A 53 2.91 8.08 4.54
C VAL A 53 2.57 8.99 5.71
N ARG A 54 3.45 9.95 6.00
CA ARG A 54 3.32 10.84 7.16
C ARG A 54 3.29 12.30 6.71
N PHE A 55 2.52 13.12 7.42
CA PHE A 55 2.36 14.55 7.15
C PHE A 55 2.58 15.39 8.40
N LYS A 56 2.65 16.73 8.25
CA LYS A 56 2.81 17.66 9.38
C LYS A 56 1.64 17.61 10.39
N GLY A 57 0.45 17.18 9.97
CA GLY A 57 -0.73 17.10 10.84
C GLY A 57 -1.92 16.43 10.16
N PHE A 58 -2.99 16.21 10.92
CA PHE A 58 -4.20 15.50 10.46
C PHE A 58 -4.80 16.09 9.18
N LYS A 59 -4.92 17.42 9.08
CA LYS A 59 -5.54 18.06 7.90
C LYS A 59 -4.82 17.73 6.60
N LYS A 60 -3.48 17.73 6.60
CA LYS A 60 -2.69 17.37 5.41
C LYS A 60 -2.77 15.88 5.08
N CYS A 61 -2.82 15.04 6.09
CA CYS A 61 -3.06 13.62 5.93
C CYS A 61 -4.44 13.34 5.32
N TRP A 62 -5.48 14.03 5.80
CA TRP A 62 -6.83 13.90 5.28
C TRP A 62 -6.96 14.43 3.84
N GLU A 63 -6.32 15.55 3.50
CA GLU A 63 -6.25 16.05 2.12
C GLU A 63 -5.65 15.01 1.15
N PHE A 64 -4.59 14.30 1.59
CA PHE A 64 -4.02 13.19 0.83
C PHE A 64 -5.02 12.04 0.66
N MET A 65 -5.65 11.61 1.76
CA MET A 65 -6.62 10.50 1.74
C MET A 65 -7.83 10.82 0.85
N ASP A 66 -8.40 12.02 0.95
CA ASP A 66 -9.57 12.46 0.17
C ASP A 66 -9.27 12.48 -1.34
N THR A 67 -8.07 12.94 -1.70
CA THR A 67 -7.61 12.92 -3.10
C THR A 67 -7.43 11.49 -3.60
N VAL A 68 -6.83 10.60 -2.80
CA VAL A 68 -6.69 9.17 -3.14
C VAL A 68 -8.05 8.49 -3.28
N ALA A 69 -8.99 8.76 -2.35
CA ALA A 69 -10.33 8.21 -2.39
C ALA A 69 -11.10 8.60 -3.67
N SER A 70 -10.93 9.84 -4.14
CA SER A 70 -11.51 10.29 -5.41
C SER A 70 -10.99 9.48 -6.60
N GLU A 71 -9.69 9.21 -6.65
CA GLU A 71 -9.07 8.40 -7.71
C GLU A 71 -9.50 6.93 -7.63
N CYS A 72 -9.66 6.37 -6.42
CA CYS A 72 -10.17 5.01 -6.23
C CYS A 72 -11.51 4.77 -6.94
N VAL A 73 -12.41 5.77 -6.91
CA VAL A 73 -13.72 5.71 -7.58
C VAL A 73 -13.56 5.67 -9.10
N LEU A 74 -12.64 6.47 -9.65
CA LEU A 74 -12.37 6.49 -11.08
C LEU A 74 -11.75 5.18 -11.56
N GLN A 75 -10.78 4.66 -10.82
CA GLN A 75 -10.07 3.42 -11.16
C GLN A 75 -10.84 2.15 -10.80
N LYS A 76 -11.92 2.29 -10.01
CA LYS A 76 -12.67 1.18 -9.39
C LYS A 76 -11.70 0.21 -8.71
N HIS A 77 -10.83 0.75 -7.88
CA HIS A 77 -9.78 0.02 -7.16
C HIS A 77 -9.54 0.71 -5.82
N HIS A 78 -9.65 -0.04 -4.73
CA HIS A 78 -9.64 0.53 -3.39
C HIS A 78 -8.47 -0.05 -2.60
N PRO A 79 -7.82 0.75 -1.73
CA PRO A 79 -6.74 0.25 -0.91
C PRO A 79 -7.30 -0.46 0.32
N GLU A 80 -6.46 -1.27 0.93
CA GLU A 80 -6.56 -1.55 2.35
C GLU A 80 -5.74 -0.47 3.08
N TRP A 81 -6.34 0.32 3.97
CA TRP A 81 -5.61 1.37 4.66
C TRP A 81 -6.07 1.56 6.11
N SER A 82 -5.20 2.18 6.91
CA SER A 82 -5.52 2.68 8.24
C SER A 82 -4.93 4.08 8.41
N ASN A 83 -5.58 4.90 9.23
CA ASN A 83 -5.11 6.25 9.54
C ASN A 83 -5.03 6.44 11.05
N VAL A 84 -3.91 7.00 11.49
CA VAL A 84 -3.69 7.45 12.87
C VAL A 84 -3.16 8.87 12.81
N TYR A 85 -4.02 9.84 13.08
CA TYR A 85 -3.70 11.26 13.06
C TYR A 85 -3.04 11.68 11.72
N ASN A 86 -1.75 12.00 11.75
CA ASN A 86 -1.01 12.51 10.61
C ASN A 86 -0.33 11.43 9.76
N THR A 87 -0.63 10.15 10.01
CA THR A 87 0.02 9.02 9.36
C THR A 87 -1.03 8.09 8.77
N THR A 88 -0.86 7.74 7.50
CA THR A 88 -1.67 6.74 6.80
C THR A 88 -0.79 5.58 6.38
N PHE A 89 -1.18 4.38 6.78
CA PHE A 89 -0.64 3.15 6.24
C PHE A 89 -1.56 2.67 5.12
N ILE A 90 -1.00 2.39 3.96
CA ILE A 90 -1.73 2.02 2.76
C ILE A 90 -1.13 0.76 2.14
N ARG A 91 -2.02 -0.16 1.75
CA ARG A 91 -1.69 -1.38 1.01
C ARG A 91 -2.56 -1.48 -0.23
N TRP A 92 -1.90 -1.77 -1.34
CA TRP A 92 -2.54 -2.08 -2.62
C TRP A 92 -2.37 -3.56 -2.92
N THR A 93 -3.49 -4.21 -3.22
CA THR A 93 -3.58 -5.62 -3.62
C THR A 93 -4.82 -5.80 -4.48
N THR A 94 -4.79 -6.74 -5.42
CA THR A 94 -5.98 -7.13 -6.19
C THR A 94 -6.51 -8.46 -5.64
N HIS A 95 -7.76 -8.47 -5.20
CA HIS A 95 -8.41 -9.67 -4.64
C HIS A 95 -8.89 -10.65 -5.73
N SER A 96 -9.28 -10.14 -6.91
CA SER A 96 -9.83 -10.96 -7.99
C SER A 96 -9.48 -10.43 -9.40
N PRO A 97 -8.80 -11.22 -10.25
CA PRO A 97 -8.04 -12.42 -9.89
C PRO A 97 -6.89 -12.08 -8.93
N PRO A 98 -6.59 -12.93 -7.94
CA PRO A 98 -5.71 -12.60 -6.82
C PRO A 98 -4.26 -12.34 -7.26
N GLY A 99 -3.63 -11.30 -6.70
CA GLY A 99 -2.22 -10.94 -6.92
C GLY A 99 -2.03 -9.47 -7.26
N LEU A 100 -0.79 -9.02 -7.48
CA LEU A 100 -0.52 -7.65 -7.93
C LEU A 100 -1.02 -7.43 -9.36
N SER A 101 -1.71 -6.32 -9.61
CA SER A 101 -2.17 -5.90 -10.94
C SER A 101 -1.59 -4.54 -11.35
N GLU A 102 -1.83 -4.15 -12.61
CA GLU A 102 -1.49 -2.82 -13.10
C GLU A 102 -2.15 -1.70 -12.28
N LYS A 103 -3.35 -1.95 -11.72
CA LYS A 103 -4.05 -0.97 -10.89
C LYS A 103 -3.34 -0.71 -9.57
N ASP A 104 -2.72 -1.73 -8.97
CA ASP A 104 -1.94 -1.57 -7.74
C ASP A 104 -0.74 -0.64 -7.98
N VAL A 105 -0.05 -0.82 -9.11
CA VAL A 105 1.07 0.04 -9.52
C VAL A 105 0.60 1.46 -9.82
N LEU A 106 -0.49 1.61 -10.57
CA LEU A 106 -1.05 2.91 -10.93
C LEU A 106 -1.41 3.71 -9.68
N MET A 107 -2.15 3.09 -8.76
CA MET A 107 -2.57 3.75 -7.53
C MET A 107 -1.40 4.05 -6.59
N ALA A 108 -0.40 3.18 -6.51
CA ALA A 108 0.81 3.46 -5.75
C ALA A 108 1.58 4.69 -6.28
N ARG A 109 1.72 4.82 -7.61
CA ARG A 109 2.32 6.01 -8.24
C ARG A 109 1.51 7.26 -7.97
N PHE A 110 0.18 7.17 -8.05
CA PHE A 110 -0.71 8.29 -7.72
C PHE A 110 -0.52 8.74 -6.27
N CYS A 111 -0.44 7.78 -5.33
CA CYS A 111 -0.15 8.10 -3.93
C CYS A 111 1.20 8.81 -3.76
N ASP A 112 2.25 8.41 -4.48
CA ASP A 112 3.56 9.08 -4.42
C ASP A 112 3.46 10.55 -4.85
N GLU A 113 2.73 10.84 -5.94
CA GLU A 113 2.50 12.20 -6.44
C GLU A 113 1.71 13.05 -5.44
N VAL A 114 0.56 12.53 -4.97
CA VAL A 114 -0.32 13.25 -4.04
C VAL A 114 0.41 13.49 -2.72
N ALA A 115 1.17 12.52 -2.21
CA ALA A 115 1.96 12.68 -0.99
C ALA A 115 2.98 13.83 -1.12
N GLY A 116 3.65 13.94 -2.28
CA GLY A 116 4.53 15.07 -2.58
C GLY A 116 3.80 16.41 -2.57
N ARG A 117 2.64 16.51 -3.23
CA ARG A 117 1.81 17.73 -3.26
C ARG A 117 1.26 18.12 -1.88
N CYS A 118 0.95 17.13 -1.04
CA CYS A 118 0.44 17.34 0.31
C CYS A 118 1.54 17.61 1.35
N GLY A 119 2.81 17.62 0.95
CA GLY A 119 3.94 17.91 1.84
C GLY A 119 4.22 16.77 2.81
N GLU A 120 4.37 15.55 2.27
CA GLU A 120 4.91 14.41 3.01
C GLU A 120 6.17 14.80 3.79
N VAL A 121 6.25 14.33 5.04
CA VAL A 121 7.45 14.45 5.87
C VAL A 121 8.11 13.09 6.01
N GLU A 122 9.44 13.07 6.13
CA GLU A 122 10.17 11.82 6.36
C GLU A 122 9.77 11.18 7.69
N ASP A 123 9.72 9.84 7.69
CA ASP A 123 9.38 9.06 8.87
C ASP A 123 10.61 9.00 9.79
N VAL A 124 10.74 9.99 10.67
CA VAL A 124 11.83 10.05 11.65
C VAL A 124 11.50 9.16 12.84
N GLY A 125 11.56 7.84 12.63
CA GLY A 125 11.81 6.86 13.68
C GLY A 125 10.71 6.62 14.73
N ASP A 126 9.44 6.50 14.33
CA ASP A 126 8.46 5.81 15.18
C ASP A 126 8.07 4.47 14.52
N GLU A 127 8.69 3.39 14.99
CA GLU A 127 8.44 1.98 14.62
C GLU A 127 7.03 1.50 15.06
N SER A 128 6.05 2.40 15.20
CA SER A 128 4.67 2.07 15.52
C SER A 128 4.04 1.27 14.35
N GLU A 129 4.15 -0.05 14.40
CA GLU A 129 3.50 -1.01 13.49
C GLU A 129 1.97 -1.06 13.68
N VAL A 130 1.41 -0.30 14.63
CA VAL A 130 -0.03 -0.28 14.96
C VAL A 130 -0.92 -0.10 13.72
N GLY A 131 -0.51 0.76 12.78
CA GLY A 131 -1.25 0.98 11.53
C GLY A 131 -1.28 -0.25 10.62
N ARG A 132 -0.18 -0.99 10.54
CA ARG A 132 -0.06 -2.21 9.74
C ARG A 132 -0.86 -3.36 10.34
N ASP A 133 -0.75 -3.54 11.66
CA ASP A 133 -1.51 -4.55 12.41
C ASP A 133 -3.02 -4.40 12.22
N LEU A 134 -3.52 -3.16 12.16
CA LEU A 134 -4.93 -2.89 11.88
C LEU A 134 -5.32 -3.36 10.47
N VAL A 135 -4.52 -3.04 9.45
CA VAL A 135 -4.79 -3.46 8.08
C VAL A 135 -4.73 -4.98 7.92
N ASP A 136 -3.77 -5.64 8.55
CA ASP A 136 -3.69 -7.11 8.54
C ASP A 136 -4.92 -7.79 9.12
N ARG A 137 -5.55 -7.17 10.13
CA ARG A 137 -6.75 -7.71 10.78
C ARG A 137 -8.03 -7.46 9.97
N VAL A 138 -8.17 -6.31 9.32
CA VAL A 138 -9.43 -5.92 8.65
C VAL A 138 -9.43 -6.08 7.14
N GLY A 139 -8.26 -6.14 6.48
CA GLY A 139 -8.15 -6.25 5.02
C GLY A 139 -8.84 -7.49 4.45
N VAL A 140 -8.88 -8.58 5.23
CA VAL A 140 -9.53 -9.85 4.86
C VAL A 140 -11.06 -9.70 4.70
N GLU A 141 -11.70 -8.76 5.40
CA GLU A 141 -13.17 -8.57 5.34
C GLU A 141 -13.63 -7.75 4.12
N ALA A 142 -12.73 -7.04 3.44
CA ALA A 142 -13.06 -6.15 2.31
C ALA A 142 -13.18 -6.85 0.94
N GLY A 143 -13.11 -8.19 0.92
CA GLY A 143 -12.74 -9.04 -0.22
C GLY A 143 -13.57 -9.00 -1.51
N ASP A 144 -14.51 -8.08 -1.69
CA ASP A 144 -15.28 -7.96 -2.95
C ASP A 144 -15.81 -6.54 -3.27
N CYS A 145 -15.22 -5.49 -2.67
CA CYS A 145 -15.69 -4.11 -2.86
C CYS A 145 -15.66 -3.61 -4.33
N CYS A 146 -14.91 -4.27 -5.21
CA CYS A 146 -14.73 -3.86 -6.61
C CYS A 146 -15.72 -4.51 -7.60
N VAL A 147 -16.56 -5.45 -7.16
CA VAL A 147 -17.61 -6.05 -8.00
C VAL A 147 -18.84 -5.12 -8.00
N PRO A 148 -19.41 -4.77 -9.17
CA PRO A 148 -20.66 -4.03 -9.21
C PRO A 148 -21.73 -4.79 -8.41
N LYS A 149 -22.31 -4.15 -7.39
CA LYS A 149 -23.50 -4.71 -6.72
C LYS A 149 -24.58 -4.87 -7.79
N LYS A 150 -25.05 -6.11 -8.00
CA LYS A 150 -26.22 -6.35 -8.84
C LYS A 150 -27.35 -5.49 -8.28
N GLY A 151 -27.91 -4.63 -9.13
CA GLY A 151 -28.96 -3.69 -8.72
C GLY A 151 -30.11 -4.43 -8.06
N THR A 152 -30.47 -4.00 -6.86
CA THR A 152 -31.77 -4.27 -6.21
C THR A 152 -32.81 -3.28 -6.69
#